data_AF-A0A7H8KPT2-F1
#
_entry.id   AF-A0A7H8KPT2-F1
#
_cell.length_a   1.000
_cell.length_b   1.000
_cell.length_c   1.000
_cell.angle_alpha   90.00
_cell.angle_beta   90.00
_cell.angle_gamma   90.00
#
_symmetry.space_group_name_H-M   'P 1'
#
loop_
_entity.id
_entity.type
_entity.pdbx_description
1 polymer ?
#
loop_
_entity_poly.entity_id
_entity_poly.type
_entity_poly.pdbx_seq_one_letter_code
_entity_poly.pdbx_strand_id
1 'polypeptide(L)'
;MAQGTFQVEVDELGLVSKELAEANNSMGGAMHALGRTSPQVTGHRALDGACASFAEDWKYGLKQLNETLHAISEGLDVTVRAYRETDELVRRVMAGEAV
;
A
#
# COMPACT_ATOMS: atom_id res chain seq x y z
N MET A 1 16.54 6.81 -31.32
CA MET A 1 16.70 5.58 -30.52
C MET A 1 16.30 5.92 -29.10
N ALA A 2 15.02 5.76 -28.76
CA ALA A 2 14.54 6.05 -27.41
C ALA A 2 15.06 4.93 -26.49
N GLN A 3 16.07 5.25 -25.68
CA GLN A 3 16.53 4.35 -24.63
C GLN A 3 15.42 4.28 -23.58
N GLY A 4 14.74 3.14 -23.50
CA GLY A 4 13.60 2.93 -22.61
C GLY A 4 14.03 2.95 -21.14
N THR A 5 13.85 4.10 -20.49
CA THR A 5 14.08 4.27 -19.07
C THR A 5 12.83 3.85 -18.27
N PHE A 6 12.56 2.54 -18.19
CA PHE A 6 11.60 1.97 -17.21
C PHE A 6 12.24 1.76 -15.82
N GLN A 7 13.45 2.27 -15.60
CA GLN A 7 14.22 2.03 -14.40
C GLN A 7 13.80 2.92 -13.21
N VAL A 8 13.07 4.00 -13.46
CA VAL A 8 12.71 5.01 -12.43
C VAL A 8 11.37 4.71 -11.75
N GLU A 9 10.44 3.99 -12.39
CA GLU A 9 9.08 3.86 -11.85
C GLU A 9 8.93 2.77 -10.78
N VAL A 10 9.84 1.78 -10.75
CA VAL A 10 9.76 0.65 -9.82
C VAL A 10 10.13 1.05 -8.39
N ASP A 11 11.28 1.72 -8.25
CA ASP A 11 11.83 2.06 -6.96
C ASP A 11 10.96 3.14 -6.27
N GLU A 12 10.44 4.10 -7.05
CA GLU A 12 9.52 5.14 -6.58
C GLU A 12 8.20 4.56 -6.06
N LEU A 13 7.61 3.61 -6.78
CA LEU A 13 6.36 2.98 -6.33
C LEU A 13 6.57 2.04 -5.13
N GLY A 14 7.74 1.40 -5.01
CA GLY A 14 8.13 0.68 -3.80
C GLY A 14 8.23 1.62 -2.58
N LEU A 15 8.75 2.83 -2.79
CA LEU A 15 8.78 3.90 -1.79
C LEU A 15 7.37 4.34 -1.37
N VAL A 16 6.47 4.59 -2.34
CA VAL A 16 5.08 4.95 -2.08
C VAL A 16 4.35 3.86 -1.29
N SER A 17 4.54 2.59 -1.66
CA SER A 17 3.96 1.44 -0.94
C SER A 17 4.39 1.42 0.53
N LYS A 18 5.69 1.66 0.77
CA LYS A 18 6.26 1.72 2.12
C LYS A 18 5.71 2.90 2.94
N GLU A 19 5.68 4.10 2.37
CA GLU A 19 5.17 5.29 3.06
C GLU A 19 3.71 5.14 3.46
N LEU A 20 2.88 4.57 2.58
CA LEU A 20 1.47 4.35 2.87
C LEU A 20 1.25 3.25 3.93
N ALA A 21 2.09 2.22 3.96
CA ALA A 21 2.09 1.21 5.04
C ALA A 21 2.47 1.84 6.40
N GLU A 22 3.48 2.70 6.44
CA GLU A 22 3.88 3.42 7.64
C GLU A 22 2.78 4.38 8.14
N ALA A 23 2.14 5.12 7.22
CA ALA A 23 1.00 5.98 7.54
C ALA A 23 -0.17 5.17 8.13
N ASN A 24 -0.49 4.01 7.56
CA ASN A 24 -1.54 3.12 8.06
C ASN A 24 -1.23 2.63 9.49
N ASN A 25 0.00 2.21 9.76
CA ASN A 25 0.41 1.75 11.08
C ASN A 25 0.34 2.89 12.13
N SER A 26 0.81 4.08 11.76
CA SER A 26 0.73 5.27 12.62
C SER A 26 -0.71 5.66 12.96
N MET A 27 -1.59 5.66 11.97
CA MET A 27 -3.02 5.96 12.15
C MET A 27 -3.74 4.88 12.98
N GLY A 28 -3.43 3.60 12.77
CA GLY A 28 -3.93 2.50 13.60
C GLY A 28 -3.54 2.66 15.07
N GLY A 29 -2.28 3.06 15.33
CA GLY A 29 -1.81 3.39 16.68
C GLY A 29 -2.54 4.57 17.31
N ALA A 30 -2.76 5.64 16.55
CA ALA A 30 -3.52 6.81 17.01
C ALA A 30 -4.99 6.47 17.35
N MET A 31 -5.65 5.64 16.52
CA MET A 31 -7.02 5.18 16.80
C MET A 31 -7.10 4.29 18.03
N HIS A 32 -6.13 3.40 18.22
CA HIS A 32 -6.06 2.59 19.43
C HIS A 32 -5.87 3.46 20.68
N ALA A 33 -5.06 4.51 20.59
CA ALA A 33 -4.90 5.49 21.67
C ALA A 33 -6.19 6.28 21.93
N LEU A 34 -6.93 6.68 20.88
CA LEU A 34 -8.24 7.31 20.97
C LEU A 34 -9.29 6.40 21.60
N GLY A 35 -9.35 5.13 21.23
CA GLY A 35 -10.26 4.16 21.87
C GLY A 35 -9.95 3.94 23.36
N ARG A 36 -8.68 4.05 23.75
CA ARG A 36 -8.25 3.98 25.17
C ARG A 36 -8.53 5.25 25.95
N THR A 37 -8.56 6.40 25.29
CA THR A 37 -8.80 7.72 25.91
C THR A 37 -10.26 8.14 25.85
N SER A 38 -11.06 7.54 24.97
CA SER A 38 -12.51 7.65 24.96
C SER A 38 -13.03 7.20 26.32
N PRO A 39 -13.50 8.12 27.17
CA PRO A 39 -13.94 7.74 28.49
C PRO A 39 -15.17 6.88 28.27
N GLN A 40 -15.12 5.61 28.65
CA GLN A 40 -16.31 4.76 28.83
C GLN A 40 -17.25 5.31 29.94
N VAL A 41 -17.08 6.58 30.31
CA VAL A 41 -17.57 7.26 31.53
C VAL A 41 -17.78 8.77 31.29
N THR A 42 -18.01 9.26 30.06
CA THR A 42 -18.54 10.65 29.91
C THR A 42 -20.01 10.74 30.33
N GLY A 43 -20.70 9.59 30.42
CA GLY A 43 -22.09 9.49 30.88
C GLY A 43 -23.13 9.69 29.78
N HIS A 44 -22.73 10.00 28.54
CA HIS A 44 -23.64 10.19 27.42
C HIS A 44 -23.50 9.05 26.39
N ARG A 45 -24.38 8.04 26.50
CA ARG A 45 -24.39 6.83 25.62
C ARG A 45 -24.35 7.15 24.12
N ALA A 46 -24.89 8.29 23.71
CA ALA A 46 -24.88 8.72 22.31
C ALA A 46 -23.47 9.10 21.81
N LEU A 47 -22.66 9.77 22.65
CA LEU A 47 -21.29 10.13 22.31
C LEU A 47 -20.39 8.89 22.30
N ASP A 48 -20.54 8.02 23.29
CA ASP A 48 -19.78 6.77 23.36
C ASP A 48 -20.10 5.86 22.16
N GLY A 49 -21.38 5.79 21.76
CA GLY A 49 -21.82 5.05 20.57
C GLY A 49 -21.29 5.64 19.25
N ALA A 50 -21.27 6.98 19.13
CA ALA A 50 -20.71 7.64 17.95
C ALA A 50 -19.20 7.43 17.84
N CYS A 51 -18.46 7.51 18.95
CA CYS A 51 -17.02 7.21 18.99
C CYS A 51 -16.74 5.76 18.62
N ALA A 52 -17.53 4.81 19.13
CA ALA A 52 -17.39 3.40 18.78
C ALA A 52 -17.68 3.13 17.30
N SER A 53 -18.75 3.70 16.74
CA SER A 53 -19.07 3.58 15.32
C SER A 53 -17.97 4.18 14.44
N PHE A 54 -17.51 5.39 14.78
CA PHE A 54 -16.41 6.04 14.06
C PHE A 54 -15.14 5.18 14.09
N ALA A 55 -14.79 4.61 15.24
CA ALA A 55 -13.61 3.76 15.37
C ALA A 55 -13.70 2.51 14.49
N GLU A 56 -14.86 1.85 14.44
CA GLU A 56 -15.07 0.67 13.60
C GLU A 56 -15.07 1.00 12.10
N ASP A 57 -15.80 2.03 11.68
CA ASP A 57 -15.84 2.47 10.28
C ASP A 57 -14.46 2.90 9.79
N TRP A 58 -13.71 3.61 10.64
CA TRP A 58 -12.36 4.05 10.32
C TRP A 58 -11.38 2.87 10.23
N LYS A 59 -11.47 1.90 11.16
CA LYS A 59 -10.66 0.67 11.12
C LYS A 59 -10.96 -0.13 9.86
N TYR A 60 -12.22 -0.21 9.43
CA TYR A 60 -12.60 -0.84 8.18
C TYR A 60 -11.99 -0.10 6.98
N GLY A 61 -12.13 1.22 6.90
CA GLY A 61 -11.55 2.02 5.82
C GLY A 61 -10.02 1.87 5.70
N LEU A 62 -9.32 1.88 6.83
CA LEU A 62 -7.87 1.64 6.87
C LEU A 62 -7.50 0.24 6.37
N LYS A 63 -8.28 -0.79 6.74
CA LYS A 63 -8.09 -2.14 6.23
C LYS A 63 -8.23 -2.20 4.70
N GLN A 64 -9.28 -1.60 4.15
CA GLN A 64 -9.50 -1.56 2.69
C GLN A 64 -8.38 -0.82 1.95
N LEU A 65 -7.90 0.30 2.53
CA LEU A 65 -6.77 1.06 1.98
C LEU A 65 -5.51 0.20 1.96
N ASN A 66 -5.22 -0.53 3.05
CA ASN A 66 -4.07 -1.43 3.13
C ASN A 66 -4.12 -2.57 2.12
N GLU A 67 -5.30 -3.19 1.94
CA GLU A 67 -5.50 -4.25 0.94
C GLU A 67 -5.29 -3.71 -0.49
N THR A 68 -5.80 -2.52 -0.77
CA THR A 68 -5.64 -1.87 -2.08
C THR A 68 -4.16 -1.58 -2.37
N LEU A 69 -3.43 -1.07 -1.39
CA LEU A 69 -1.99 -0.82 -1.52
C LEU A 69 -1.19 -2.07 -1.78
N HIS A 70 -1.52 -3.14 -1.06
CA HIS A 70 -0.87 -4.42 -1.25
C HIS A 70 -1.07 -4.92 -2.69
N ALA A 71 -2.31 -4.85 -3.19
CA ALA A 71 -2.62 -5.23 -4.57
C ALA A 71 -1.86 -4.38 -5.61
N ILE A 72 -1.72 -3.07 -5.38
CA ILE A 72 -0.91 -2.18 -6.25
C ILE A 72 0.55 -2.61 -6.23
N SER A 73 1.10 -2.87 -5.04
CA SER A 73 2.49 -3.30 -4.87
C SER A 73 2.77 -4.63 -5.58
N GLU A 74 1.87 -5.62 -5.43
CA GLU A 74 1.99 -6.92 -6.11
C GLU A 74 1.88 -6.76 -7.64
N GLY A 75 0.91 -5.99 -8.12
CA GLY A 75 0.72 -5.73 -9.55
C GLY A 75 1.94 -5.04 -10.18
N LEU A 76 2.55 -4.12 -9.45
CA LEU A 76 3.80 -3.52 -9.87
C LEU A 76 4.92 -4.56 -9.94
N ASP A 77 5.15 -5.33 -8.87
CA ASP A 77 6.20 -6.35 -8.84
C ASP A 77 6.10 -7.32 -10.01
N VAL A 78 4.87 -7.72 -10.38
CA VAL A 78 4.60 -8.52 -11.57
C VAL A 78 5.00 -7.77 -12.85
N THR A 79 4.61 -6.50 -12.96
CA THR A 79 4.95 -5.63 -14.10
C THR A 79 6.46 -5.50 -14.27
N VAL A 80 7.20 -5.29 -13.17
CA VAL A 80 8.68 -5.20 -13.18
C VAL A 80 9.31 -6.49 -13.67
N ARG A 81 8.85 -7.63 -13.17
CA ARG A 81 9.36 -8.94 -13.61
C ARG A 81 9.12 -9.14 -15.09
N ALA A 82 7.90 -8.86 -15.56
CA ALA A 82 7.55 -8.98 -16.97
C ALA A 82 8.44 -8.08 -17.86
N TYR A 83 8.72 -6.85 -17.44
CA TYR A 83 9.66 -5.97 -18.15
C TYR A 83 11.08 -6.56 -18.18
N ARG A 84 11.62 -6.99 -17.05
CA ARG A 84 12.98 -7.56 -16.98
C ARG A 84 13.12 -8.81 -17.85
N GLU A 85 12.16 -9.72 -17.76
CA GLU A 85 12.14 -10.96 -18.56
C GLU A 85 12.06 -10.64 -20.05
N THR A 86 11.21 -9.68 -20.45
CA THR A 86 11.09 -9.23 -21.84
C THR A 86 12.41 -8.64 -22.33
N ASP A 87 13.02 -7.76 -21.54
CA ASP A 87 14.27 -7.07 -21.91
C ASP A 87 15.44 -8.06 -22.04
N GLU A 88 15.52 -9.05 -21.16
CA GLU A 88 16.49 -10.15 -21.26
C GLU A 88 16.26 -11.02 -22.49
N LEU A 89 15.00 -11.33 -22.82
CA LEU A 89 14.67 -12.15 -23.99
C LEU A 89 15.00 -11.40 -25.29
N VAL A 90 14.66 -10.11 -25.37
CA VAL A 90 15.05 -9.24 -26.48
C VAL A 90 16.58 -9.19 -26.61
N ARG A 91 17.32 -9.03 -25.51
CA ARG A 91 18.78 -9.01 -25.51
C ARG A 91 19.38 -10.31 -26.03
N ARG A 92 18.88 -11.47 -25.58
CA ARG A 92 19.34 -12.79 -26.04
C ARG A 92 19.10 -12.98 -27.54
N VAL A 93 17.89 -12.66 -28.01
CA VAL A 93 17.55 -12.72 -29.45
C VAL A 93 18.46 -11.82 -30.28
N MET A 94 18.72 -10.59 -29.83
CA MET A 94 19.59 -9.64 -30.53
C MET A 94 21.07 -10.05 -30.50
N ALA A 95 21.50 -10.78 -29.46
CA ALA A 95 22.84 -11.35 -29.37
C ALA A 95 23.04 -12.63 -30.21
N GLY A 96 21.97 -13.15 -30.83
CA GLY A 96 22.00 -14.40 -31.59
C GLY A 96 22.02 -15.66 -30.72
N GLU A 97 21.70 -15.53 -29.43
CA GLU A 97 21.52 -16.66 -28.52
C GLU A 97 20.12 -17.26 -28.76
N ALA A 98 20.04 -18.58 -28.99
CA ALA A 98 18.76 -19.27 -29.15
C ALA A 98 17.90 -19.11 -27.89
N VAL A 99 16.62 -18.78 -28.09
CA VAL A 99 15.62 -18.51 -27.03
C VAL A 99 15.44 -19.71 -26.10
#